data_AF-A0A835W7C7-F1
#
_entry.id   AF-A0A835W7C7-F1
#
_cell.length_a   1.000
_cell.length_b   1.000
_cell.length_c   1.000
_cell.angle_alpha   90.00
_cell.angle_beta   90.00
_cell.angle_gamma   90.00
#
_symmetry.space_group_name_H-M   'P 1'
#
loop_
_entity.id
_entity.type
_entity.pdbx_description
1 polymer ?
#
loop_
_entity_poly.entity_id
_entity_poly.type
_entity_poly.pdbx_seq_one_letter_code
_entity_poly.pdbx_strand_id
1 'polypeptide(L)'
;MTRVLAPSSLYHGSLLFPVEIPGLHDRIDRHPAAARSGRGTAAHSSADLHSFAQTLRPNASAVRLLEDVRALKRAAGGALDAAALAQALRGLGYEASLACSSGSHAAPSALRLAHAFVVVRGCGTGAPLIVEPNFREHFAIGSLYATERYRQVLAAVPEELVAPYAQLSEMVRLVCAEMKFSFEAAGNSLPPWRNVNSVMSRWASMGRTA
;
A
#
# COMPACT_ATOMS: atom_id res chain seq x y z
N MET A 1 -7.52 -39.67 -34.24
CA MET A 1 -8.14 -39.96 -32.94
C MET A 1 -7.04 -39.68 -31.91
N THR A 2 -7.05 -38.67 -31.06
CA THR A 2 -8.16 -38.12 -30.27
C THR A 2 -7.82 -36.66 -29.92
N ARG A 3 -8.73 -35.73 -30.22
CA ARG A 3 -8.71 -34.36 -29.69
C ARG A 3 -9.05 -34.44 -28.20
N VAL A 4 -8.25 -33.82 -27.34
CA VAL A 4 -8.66 -33.48 -25.97
C VAL A 4 -8.80 -31.97 -25.89
N LEU A 5 -10.03 -31.53 -25.67
CA LEU A 5 -10.41 -30.15 -25.37
C LEU A 5 -10.09 -29.82 -23.90
N ALA A 6 -9.88 -28.53 -23.65
CA ALA A 6 -9.35 -27.85 -22.47
C ALA A 6 -10.02 -28.18 -21.10
N PRO A 7 -9.48 -27.59 -20.01
CA PRO A 7 -10.23 -26.45 -19.49
C PRO A 7 -9.39 -25.19 -19.36
N SER A 8 -10.00 -24.11 -19.84
CA SER A 8 -9.68 -22.72 -19.57
C SER A 8 -9.68 -22.48 -18.06
N SER A 9 -8.51 -22.40 -17.43
CA SER A 9 -8.40 -21.95 -16.05
C SER A 9 -8.03 -20.48 -16.05
N LEU A 10 -9.03 -19.66 -15.78
CA LEU A 10 -8.94 -18.21 -15.68
C LEU A 10 -7.94 -17.82 -14.59
N TYR A 11 -6.83 -17.22 -15.03
CA TYR A 11 -5.94 -16.31 -14.29
C TYR A 11 -6.58 -15.76 -13.01
N HIS A 12 -6.24 -16.34 -11.86
CA HIS A 12 -6.50 -15.75 -10.53
C HIS A 12 -5.17 -15.23 -9.97
N GLY A 13 -4.62 -14.20 -10.63
CA GLY A 13 -3.61 -13.34 -10.03
C GLY A 13 -4.31 -12.27 -9.20
N SER A 14 -4.03 -12.21 -7.91
CA SER A 14 -4.44 -11.09 -7.05
C SER A 14 -3.97 -9.79 -7.71
N LEU A 15 -4.89 -8.90 -8.04
CA LEU A 15 -4.67 -7.61 -8.72
C LEU A 15 -3.78 -6.62 -7.94
N LEU A 16 -3.13 -7.07 -6.86
CA LEU A 16 -2.28 -6.28 -5.96
C LEU A 16 -0.79 -6.53 -6.17
N PHE A 17 -0.41 -7.66 -6.79
CA PHE A 17 0.98 -7.97 -7.11
C PHE A 17 1.07 -8.45 -8.56
N PRO A 18 1.82 -7.78 -9.45
CA PRO A 18 1.95 -8.19 -10.85
C PRO A 18 2.84 -9.45 -11.04
N VAL A 19 3.21 -10.14 -9.95
CA VAL A 19 4.09 -11.32 -9.96
C VAL A 19 3.46 -12.40 -9.09
N GLU A 20 3.39 -13.63 -9.60
CA GLU A 20 3.05 -14.80 -8.80
C GLU A 20 4.16 -15.03 -7.76
N ILE A 21 3.83 -14.85 -6.47
CA ILE A 21 4.76 -15.15 -5.37
C ILE A 21 4.57 -16.63 -5.00
N PRO A 22 5.57 -17.52 -5.20
CA PRO A 22 5.46 -18.92 -4.83
C PRO A 22 5.07 -19.09 -3.35
N GLY A 23 3.98 -19.81 -3.09
CA GLY A 23 3.47 -20.05 -1.73
C GLY A 23 2.48 -19.00 -1.21
N LEU A 24 2.09 -18.00 -2.00
CA LEU A 24 0.92 -17.15 -1.72
C LEU A 24 -0.36 -17.86 -2.21
N HIS A 25 -0.69 -19.00 -1.62
CA HIS A 25 -2.06 -19.50 -1.71
C HIS A 25 -2.90 -18.65 -0.76
N ASP A 26 -4.12 -18.27 -1.16
CA ASP A 26 -5.13 -17.61 -0.32
C ASP A 26 -5.45 -18.47 0.91
N ARG A 27 -4.56 -18.48 1.90
CA ARG A 27 -4.81 -18.93 3.25
C ARG A 27 -5.30 -17.73 4.04
N ILE A 28 -6.48 -17.24 3.63
CA ILE A 28 -7.41 -16.72 4.62
C ILE A 28 -7.81 -17.95 5.41
N ASP A 29 -7.06 -18.25 6.47
CA ASP A 29 -7.32 -19.40 7.34
C ASP A 29 -8.76 -19.32 7.85
N ARG A 30 -9.64 -20.13 7.26
CA ARG A 30 -10.87 -20.58 7.92
C ARG A 30 -10.43 -21.53 9.01
N HIS A 31 -10.12 -20.98 10.18
CA HIS A 31 -9.94 -21.79 11.38
C HIS A 31 -11.28 -22.47 11.72
N PRO A 32 -11.31 -23.78 12.04
CA PRO A 32 -12.54 -24.46 12.40
C PRO A 32 -13.06 -23.89 13.72
N ALA A 33 -14.36 -23.58 13.72
CA ALA A 33 -15.05 -22.87 14.77
C ALA A 33 -15.01 -23.62 16.11
N ALA A 34 -14.36 -23.03 17.12
CA ALA A 34 -14.76 -23.20 18.51
C ALA A 34 -15.67 -22.03 18.88
N ALA A 35 -16.91 -22.36 19.23
CA ALA A 35 -18.00 -21.42 19.47
C ALA A 35 -17.68 -20.41 20.57
N ARG A 36 -17.51 -19.13 20.23
CA ARG A 36 -17.81 -17.98 21.11
C ARG A 36 -18.36 -16.83 20.28
N SER A 37 -19.59 -16.45 20.61
CA SER A 37 -20.35 -15.30 20.11
C SER A 37 -19.53 -14.00 20.17
N GLY A 38 -19.44 -13.28 19.05
CA GLY A 38 -18.79 -11.98 18.98
C GLY A 38 -18.59 -11.46 17.56
N ARG A 39 -19.64 -10.88 16.98
CA ARG A 39 -19.65 -9.88 15.89
C ARG A 39 -18.61 -10.12 14.77
N GLY A 40 -18.97 -11.00 13.82
CA GLY A 40 -18.15 -11.34 12.67
C GLY A 40 -17.82 -10.14 11.77
N THR A 41 -16.55 -10.02 11.42
CA THR A 41 -16.10 -9.27 10.24
C THR A 41 -16.76 -9.91 9.02
N ALA A 42 -17.67 -9.19 8.38
CA ALA A 42 -18.39 -9.66 7.21
C ALA A 42 -17.41 -10.10 6.12
N ALA A 43 -17.60 -11.31 5.60
CA ALA A 43 -16.99 -11.73 4.35
C ALA A 43 -17.38 -10.72 3.26
N HIS A 44 -16.40 -10.06 2.65
CA HIS A 44 -16.64 -9.10 1.57
C HIS A 44 -17.49 -9.77 0.47
N SER A 45 -18.59 -9.13 0.08
CA SER A 45 -19.45 -9.62 -0.98
C SER A 45 -18.66 -9.69 -2.29
N SER A 46 -19.00 -10.61 -3.20
CA SER A 46 -18.40 -10.66 -4.53
C SER A 46 -18.55 -9.33 -5.29
N ALA A 47 -19.62 -8.58 -5.01
CA ALA A 47 -19.84 -7.23 -5.53
C ALA A 47 -18.84 -6.20 -4.96
N ASP A 48 -18.47 -6.32 -3.68
CA ASP A 48 -17.50 -5.44 -3.03
C ASP A 48 -16.10 -5.68 -3.58
N LEU A 49 -15.72 -6.96 -3.76
CA LEU A 49 -14.46 -7.36 -4.38
C LEU A 49 -14.39 -6.93 -5.85
N HIS A 50 -15.50 -7.01 -6.60
CA HIS A 50 -15.53 -6.56 -7.99
C HIS A 50 -15.41 -5.03 -8.10
N SER A 51 -16.11 -4.28 -7.25
CA SER A 51 -15.98 -2.82 -7.16
C SER A 51 -14.55 -2.39 -6.77
N PHE A 52 -13.95 -3.13 -5.83
CA PHE A 52 -12.55 -2.93 -5.44
C PHE A 52 -11.58 -3.27 -6.60
N ALA A 53 -11.78 -4.37 -7.30
CA ALA A 53 -11.00 -4.75 -8.48
C ALA A 53 -11.11 -3.72 -9.63
N GLN A 54 -12.28 -3.11 -9.80
CA GLN A 54 -12.49 -2.03 -10.78
C GLN A 54 -11.76 -0.74 -10.39
N THR A 55 -11.67 -0.42 -9.10
CA THR A 55 -10.89 0.73 -8.59
C THR A 55 -9.38 0.51 -8.65
N LEU A 56 -8.92 -0.75 -8.73
CA LEU A 56 -7.51 -1.09 -8.97
C LEU A 56 -7.08 -0.93 -10.44
N ARG A 57 -8.00 -0.65 -11.38
CA ARG A 57 -7.59 -0.45 -12.78
C ARG A 57 -6.78 0.85 -12.91
N PRO A 58 -5.59 0.80 -13.54
CA PRO A 58 -4.80 2.01 -13.74
C PRO A 58 -5.59 3.01 -14.60
N ASN A 59 -5.94 4.17 -14.02
CA ASN A 59 -6.38 5.31 -14.80
C ASN A 59 -5.17 5.93 -15.51
N ALA A 60 -5.32 6.30 -16.77
CA ALA A 60 -4.23 6.89 -17.56
C ALA A 60 -3.58 8.11 -16.86
N SER A 61 -4.37 8.89 -16.13
CA SER A 61 -3.88 10.04 -15.36
C SER A 61 -2.99 9.66 -14.17
N ALA A 62 -3.29 8.60 -13.40
CA ALA A 62 -2.36 8.19 -12.33
C ALA A 62 -1.11 7.53 -12.89
N VAL A 63 -1.21 6.81 -14.02
CA VAL A 63 -0.04 6.27 -14.71
C VAL A 63 0.88 7.42 -15.14
N ARG A 64 0.33 8.46 -15.77
CA ARG A 64 1.10 9.66 -16.14
C ARG A 64 1.70 10.35 -14.92
N LEU A 65 0.92 10.53 -13.85
CA LEU A 65 1.40 11.12 -12.61
C LEU A 65 2.56 10.31 -12.00
N LEU A 66 2.47 8.99 -11.99
CA LEU A 66 3.54 8.11 -11.52
C LEU A 66 4.82 8.27 -12.34
N GLU A 67 4.70 8.33 -13.68
CA GLU A 67 5.84 8.56 -14.56
C GLU A 67 6.49 9.94 -14.33
N ASP A 68 5.68 10.99 -14.14
CA ASP A 68 6.19 12.33 -13.80
C ASP A 68 6.89 12.34 -12.43
N VAL A 69 6.33 11.67 -11.42
CA VAL A 69 6.96 11.53 -10.09
C VAL A 69 8.32 10.84 -10.20
N ARG A 70 8.40 9.75 -10.98
CA ARG A 70 9.67 9.05 -11.24
C ARG A 70 10.68 9.92 -11.97
N ALA A 71 10.24 10.70 -12.96
CA ALA A 71 11.10 11.61 -13.69
C ALA A 71 11.67 12.71 -12.77
N LEU A 72 10.83 13.31 -11.93
CA LEU A 72 11.23 14.33 -10.96
C LEU A 72 12.20 13.77 -9.92
N LYS A 73 11.92 12.57 -9.38
CA LYS A 73 12.80 11.91 -8.41
C LYS A 73 14.18 11.59 -9.03
N ARG A 74 14.22 11.11 -10.28
CA ARG A 74 15.48 10.89 -11.02
C ARG A 74 16.25 12.20 -11.24
N ALA A 75 15.57 13.29 -11.62
CA ALA A 75 16.19 14.59 -11.82
C ALA A 75 16.78 15.17 -10.52
N ALA A 76 16.18 14.86 -9.37
CA ALA A 76 16.65 15.27 -8.04
C ALA A 76 17.74 14.34 -7.45
N GLY A 77 18.22 13.33 -8.18
CA GLY A 77 19.23 12.39 -7.69
C GLY A 77 18.71 11.40 -6.63
N GLY A 78 17.40 11.13 -6.61
CA GLY A 78 16.76 10.15 -5.72
C GLY A 78 16.25 10.72 -4.40
N ALA A 79 16.74 11.88 -3.96
CA ALA A 79 16.28 12.54 -2.74
C ALA A 79 15.36 13.72 -3.10
N LEU A 80 14.04 13.48 -3.06
CA LEU A 80 13.04 14.52 -3.25
C LEU A 80 12.05 14.50 -2.09
N ASP A 81 12.09 15.54 -1.25
CA ASP A 81 11.11 15.68 -0.17
C ASP A 81 9.71 16.00 -0.73
N ALA A 82 8.69 15.78 0.10
CA ALA A 82 7.29 15.96 -0.30
C ALA A 82 6.96 17.42 -0.69
N ALA A 83 7.61 18.41 -0.09
CA ALA A 83 7.33 19.82 -0.38
C ALA A 83 7.88 20.22 -1.75
N ALA A 84 9.13 19.84 -2.04
CA ALA A 84 9.76 20.00 -3.34
C ALA A 84 9.01 19.24 -4.43
N LEU A 85 8.56 18.01 -4.15
CA LEU A 85 7.72 17.23 -5.07
C LEU A 85 6.39 17.93 -5.36
N ALA A 86 5.69 18.42 -4.34
CA ALA A 86 4.43 19.16 -4.52
C ALA A 86 4.62 20.43 -5.35
N GLN A 87 5.75 21.15 -5.17
CA GLN A 87 6.08 22.32 -5.98
C GLN A 87 6.37 21.96 -7.44
N ALA A 88 7.17 20.91 -7.67
CA ALA A 88 7.50 20.46 -9.00
C ALA A 88 6.26 19.96 -9.77
N LEU A 89 5.38 19.20 -9.12
CA LEU A 89 4.12 18.74 -9.72
C LEU A 89 3.18 19.90 -10.06
N ARG A 90 3.10 20.93 -9.21
CA ARG A 90 2.38 22.18 -9.54
C ARG A 90 2.96 22.86 -10.78
N GLY A 91 4.28 22.86 -10.93
CA GLY A 91 4.96 23.36 -12.14
C GLY A 91 4.60 22.59 -13.42
N LEU A 92 4.24 21.31 -13.30
CA LEU A 92 3.72 20.47 -14.39
C LEU A 92 2.21 20.59 -14.62
N GLY A 93 1.52 21.46 -13.86
CA GLY A 93 0.09 21.71 -13.98
C GLY A 93 -0.82 20.79 -13.14
N TYR A 94 -0.27 19.98 -12.25
CA TYR A 94 -1.07 19.17 -11.33
C TYR A 94 -1.64 20.00 -10.18
N GLU A 95 -2.88 19.69 -9.76
CA GLU A 95 -3.46 20.19 -8.51
C GLU A 95 -2.86 19.43 -7.30
N ALA A 96 -1.57 19.70 -7.04
CA ALA A 96 -0.80 19.04 -5.99
C ALA A 96 -0.72 19.90 -4.72
N SER A 97 -0.92 19.26 -3.56
CA SER A 97 -0.85 19.88 -2.24
C SER A 97 -0.01 19.05 -1.28
N LEU A 98 0.72 19.73 -0.39
CA LEU A 98 1.45 19.07 0.69
C LEU A 98 0.45 18.67 1.78
N ALA A 99 0.51 17.42 2.21
CA ALA A 99 -0.21 16.92 3.36
C ALA A 99 0.77 16.44 4.43
N CYS A 100 0.44 16.70 5.69
CA CYS A 100 1.21 16.25 6.83
C CYS A 100 0.31 15.44 7.76
N SER A 101 0.82 14.32 8.25
CA SER A 101 0.29 13.67 9.44
C SER A 101 1.25 13.94 10.59
N SER A 102 0.76 14.49 11.68
CA SER A 102 1.54 14.69 12.90
C SER A 102 0.93 13.86 14.02
N GLY A 103 1.78 13.23 14.83
CA GLY A 103 1.36 12.66 16.10
C GLY A 103 0.69 13.71 16.99
N SER A 104 -0.05 13.24 18.01
CA SER A 104 -0.84 14.08 18.92
C SER A 104 -0.12 15.37 19.32
N HIS A 105 -0.84 16.51 19.25
CA HIS A 105 -0.34 17.81 19.72
C HIS A 105 0.06 17.82 21.20
N ALA A 106 -0.33 16.78 21.96
CA ALA A 106 0.10 16.57 23.34
C ALA A 106 1.58 16.16 23.49
N ALA A 107 2.23 15.67 22.43
CA ALA A 107 3.65 15.33 22.46
C ALA A 107 4.54 16.56 22.17
N PRO A 108 5.68 16.72 22.88
CA PRO A 108 6.68 17.74 22.56
C PRO A 108 7.06 17.73 21.07
N SER A 109 7.31 18.89 20.48
CA SER A 109 7.61 19.01 19.03
C SER A 109 8.76 18.13 18.56
N ALA A 110 9.78 17.94 19.40
CA ALA A 110 10.94 17.08 19.11
C ALA A 110 10.61 15.57 19.06
N LEU A 111 9.46 15.16 19.62
CA LEU A 111 8.99 13.77 19.63
C LEU A 111 7.81 13.54 18.69
N ARG A 112 7.33 14.59 18.01
CA ARG A 112 6.27 14.46 17.01
C ARG A 112 6.87 13.87 15.74
N LEU A 113 6.67 12.56 15.57
CA LEU A 113 6.79 11.92 14.27
C LEU A 113 5.79 12.60 13.33
N ALA A 114 6.33 13.39 12.41
CA ALA A 114 5.60 13.98 11.32
C ALA A 114 5.95 13.24 10.04
N HIS A 115 4.93 12.82 9.28
CA HIS A 115 5.09 12.28 7.94
C HIS A 115 4.50 13.27 6.95
N ALA A 116 5.28 13.63 5.93
CA ALA A 116 4.85 14.52 4.87
C ALA A 116 4.73 13.73 3.56
N PHE A 117 3.64 13.97 2.83
CA PHE A 117 3.33 13.32 1.57
C PHE A 117 2.57 14.28 0.66
N VAL A 118 2.40 13.92 -0.61
CA VAL A 118 1.70 14.77 -1.57
C VAL A 118 0.32 14.22 -1.89
N VAL A 119 -0.65 15.11 -2.04
CA VAL A 119 -2.01 14.79 -2.46
C VAL A 119 -2.29 15.51 -3.77
N VAL A 120 -2.69 14.75 -4.79
CA VAL A 120 -3.04 15.25 -6.12
C VAL A 120 -4.53 15.03 -6.38
N ARG A 121 -5.22 16.09 -6.79
CA ARG A 121 -6.63 16.07 -7.18
C ARG A 121 -6.80 16.15 -8.69
N GLY A 122 -8.03 15.95 -9.18
CA GLY A 122 -8.36 16.13 -10.59
C GLY A 122 -7.85 15.04 -11.55
N CYS A 123 -7.31 13.93 -11.05
CA CYS A 123 -6.76 12.84 -11.88
C CYS A 123 -7.80 11.83 -12.40
N GLY A 124 -9.07 12.20 -12.53
CA GLY A 124 -10.12 11.34 -13.12
C GLY A 124 -10.55 10.12 -12.29
N THR A 125 -10.00 9.92 -11.09
CA THR A 125 -10.33 8.80 -10.18
C THR A 125 -11.53 9.06 -9.27
N GLY A 126 -12.14 10.25 -9.32
CA GLY A 126 -13.20 10.66 -8.39
C GLY A 126 -12.75 10.85 -6.93
N ALA A 127 -11.56 10.36 -6.57
CA ALA A 127 -10.92 10.51 -5.27
C ALA A 127 -9.51 11.11 -5.42
N PRO A 128 -9.03 11.89 -4.42
CA PRO A 128 -7.65 12.37 -4.38
C PRO A 128 -6.66 11.21 -4.35
N LEU A 129 -5.54 11.37 -5.06
CA LEU A 129 -4.44 10.42 -5.10
C LEU A 129 -3.36 10.83 -4.10
N ILE A 130 -2.90 9.86 -3.32
CA ILE A 130 -1.74 9.98 -2.44
C ILE A 130 -0.50 9.64 -3.26
N VAL A 131 0.50 10.50 -3.17
CA VAL A 131 1.80 10.32 -3.80
C VAL A 131 2.85 10.19 -2.71
N GLU A 132 3.45 9.01 -2.63
CA GLU A 132 4.52 8.67 -1.68
C GLU A 132 5.78 8.27 -2.46
N PRO A 133 6.83 9.12 -2.51
CA PRO A 133 8.01 8.88 -3.35
C PRO A 133 8.93 7.78 -2.83
N ASN A 134 8.82 7.42 -1.55
CA ASN A 134 9.66 6.42 -0.88
C ASN A 134 8.80 5.38 -0.16
N PHE A 135 7.78 4.86 -0.85
CA PHE A 135 6.76 3.99 -0.27
C PHE A 135 7.34 2.69 0.30
N ARG A 136 8.22 2.01 -0.46
CA ARG A 136 8.84 0.76 -0.03
C ARG A 136 9.62 0.88 1.29
N GLU A 137 10.24 2.03 1.55
CA GLU A 137 11.11 2.24 2.72
C GLU A 137 10.35 2.12 4.05
N HIS A 138 9.05 2.44 4.05
CA HIS A 138 8.18 2.29 5.23
C HIS A 138 8.07 0.83 5.72
N PHE A 139 8.41 -0.14 4.87
CA PHE A 139 8.32 -1.58 5.12
C PHE A 139 9.69 -2.27 5.21
N ALA A 140 10.80 -1.56 5.01
CA ALA A 140 12.13 -2.15 5.13
C ALA A 140 12.39 -2.59 6.58
N ILE A 141 12.90 -3.80 6.79
CA ILE A 141 13.27 -4.34 8.12
C ILE A 141 14.69 -4.88 8.07
N GLY A 142 15.33 -5.06 9.23
CA GLY A 142 16.68 -5.63 9.29
C GLY A 142 16.75 -7.04 8.70
N SER A 143 17.87 -7.37 8.04
CA SER A 143 18.05 -8.67 7.35
C SER A 143 17.83 -9.89 8.27
N LEU A 144 18.14 -9.74 9.57
CA LEU A 144 17.91 -10.76 10.60
C LEU A 144 16.43 -11.13 10.76
N TYR A 145 15.51 -10.19 10.53
CA TYR A 145 14.07 -10.36 10.69
C TYR A 145 13.36 -10.66 9.36
N ALA A 146 14.04 -10.46 8.23
CA ALA A 146 13.49 -10.65 6.90
C ALA A 146 13.70 -12.09 6.43
N THR A 147 12.63 -12.87 6.40
CA THR A 147 12.60 -14.16 5.71
C THR A 147 12.75 -13.97 4.20
N GLU A 148 13.15 -15.01 3.47
CA GLU A 148 13.28 -14.93 2.01
C GLU A 148 11.94 -14.56 1.33
N ARG A 149 10.85 -15.14 1.84
CA ARG A 149 9.48 -14.76 1.43
C ARG A 149 9.24 -13.27 1.62
N TYR A 150 9.57 -12.72 2.78
CA TYR A 150 9.36 -11.29 3.05
C TYR A 150 10.24 -10.40 2.16
N ARG A 151 11.47 -10.82 1.84
CA ARG A 151 12.32 -10.10 0.87
C ARG A 151 11.67 -10.01 -0.50
N GLN A 152 11.06 -11.10 -0.97
CA GLN A 152 10.33 -11.13 -2.25
C GLN A 152 9.09 -10.23 -2.21
N VAL A 153 8.32 -10.28 -1.12
CA VAL A 153 7.17 -9.36 -0.91
C VAL A 153 7.64 -7.91 -0.95
N LEU A 154 8.70 -7.56 -0.20
CA LEU A 154 9.24 -6.21 -0.14
C LEU A 154 9.78 -5.73 -1.50
N ALA A 155 10.41 -6.63 -2.28
CA ALA A 155 10.85 -6.32 -3.64
C ALA A 155 9.68 -6.04 -4.60
N ALA A 156 8.53 -6.68 -4.39
CA ALA A 156 7.31 -6.45 -5.15
C ALA A 156 6.55 -5.19 -4.72
N VAL A 157 6.79 -4.65 -3.52
CA VAL A 157 6.23 -3.36 -3.10
C VAL A 157 6.77 -2.25 -4.01
N PRO A 158 5.90 -1.37 -4.55
CA PRO A 158 6.34 -0.23 -5.37
C PRO A 158 7.30 0.68 -4.61
N GLU A 159 8.31 1.18 -5.30
CA GLU A 159 9.22 2.18 -4.72
C GLU A 159 8.48 3.51 -4.52
N GLU A 160 7.76 3.98 -5.53
CA GLU A 160 6.82 5.08 -5.46
C GLU A 160 5.37 4.57 -5.47
N LEU A 161 4.51 5.17 -4.66
CA LEU A 161 3.07 4.92 -4.68
C LEU A 161 2.33 6.13 -5.24
N VAL A 162 1.41 5.90 -6.17
CA VAL A 162 0.37 6.84 -6.58
C VAL A 162 -0.97 6.09 -6.52
N ALA A 163 -1.76 6.35 -5.48
CA ALA A 163 -2.97 5.56 -5.22
C ALA A 163 -4.02 6.32 -4.39
N PRO A 164 -5.32 5.98 -4.52
CA PRO A 164 -6.33 6.40 -3.55
C PRO A 164 -6.06 5.82 -2.15
N TYR A 165 -6.61 6.45 -1.11
CA TYR A 165 -6.44 6.01 0.28
C TYR A 165 -6.87 4.55 0.52
N ALA A 166 -7.95 4.11 -0.12
CA ALA A 166 -8.44 2.73 0.02
C ALA A 166 -7.40 1.69 -0.47
N GLN A 167 -6.77 1.95 -1.61
CA GLN A 167 -5.74 1.06 -2.16
C GLN A 167 -4.45 1.09 -1.32
N LEU A 168 -4.04 2.27 -0.85
CA LEU A 168 -2.94 2.41 0.12
C LEU A 168 -3.21 1.56 1.38
N SER A 169 -4.41 1.66 1.95
CA SER A 169 -4.79 0.93 3.16
C SER A 169 -4.68 -0.58 2.97
N GLU A 170 -5.15 -1.09 1.83
CA GLU A 170 -5.07 -2.52 1.52
C GLU A 170 -3.63 -3.00 1.29
N MET A 171 -2.81 -2.22 0.60
CA MET A 171 -1.37 -2.52 0.45
C MET A 171 -0.67 -2.57 1.81
N VAL A 172 -0.88 -1.56 2.66
CA VAL A 172 -0.31 -1.51 4.01
C VAL A 172 -0.75 -2.72 4.82
N ARG A 173 -2.04 -3.08 4.79
CA ARG A 173 -2.60 -4.23 5.50
C ARG A 173 -1.91 -5.54 5.09
N LEU A 174 -1.74 -5.77 3.78
CA LEU A 174 -1.10 -6.97 3.25
C LEU A 174 0.38 -7.04 3.62
N VAL A 175 1.14 -5.96 3.40
CA VAL A 175 2.58 -5.96 3.67
C VAL A 175 2.87 -6.09 5.17
N CYS A 176 2.07 -5.44 6.03
CA CYS A 176 2.20 -5.60 7.49
C CYS A 176 1.87 -7.03 7.94
N ALA A 177 0.93 -7.73 7.30
CA ALA A 177 0.64 -9.13 7.61
C ALA A 177 1.82 -10.05 7.26
N GLU A 178 2.42 -9.88 6.08
CA GLU A 178 3.63 -10.61 5.67
C GLU A 178 4.83 -10.26 6.56
N MET A 179 4.95 -8.99 6.99
CA MET A 179 5.98 -8.57 7.94
C MET A 179 5.81 -9.28 9.29
N LYS A 180 4.58 -9.35 9.81
CA LYS A 180 4.26 -10.07 11.04
C LYS A 180 4.69 -11.54 10.95
N PHE A 181 4.31 -12.21 9.86
CA PHE A 181 4.70 -13.60 9.62
C PHE A 181 6.23 -13.77 9.60
N SER A 182 6.95 -12.84 8.98
CA SER A 182 8.42 -12.84 8.95
C SER A 182 9.05 -12.72 10.34
N PHE A 183 8.53 -11.84 11.19
CA PHE A 183 9.00 -11.69 12.57
C PHE A 183 8.73 -12.94 13.40
N GLU A 184 7.52 -13.50 13.31
CA GLU A 184 7.14 -14.72 14.03
C GLU A 184 7.99 -15.92 13.60
N ALA A 185 8.26 -16.07 12.29
CA ALA A 185 9.15 -17.10 11.77
C ALA A 185 10.61 -16.94 12.24
N ALA A 186 11.03 -15.71 12.52
CA ALA A 186 12.33 -15.40 13.12
C ALA A 186 12.32 -15.49 14.67
N GLY A 187 11.24 -15.95 15.30
CA GLY A 187 11.12 -16.05 16.75
C GLY A 187 10.98 -14.71 17.49
N ASN A 188 10.56 -13.66 16.79
CA ASN A 188 10.43 -12.30 17.33
C ASN A 188 8.97 -11.81 17.26
N SER A 189 8.60 -10.92 18.17
CA SER A 189 7.32 -10.20 18.08
C SER A 189 7.43 -9.00 17.15
N LEU A 190 6.33 -8.69 16.45
CA LEU A 190 6.27 -7.51 15.60
C LEU A 190 6.37 -6.24 16.46
N PRO A 191 7.30 -5.31 16.19
CA PRO A 191 7.40 -4.06 16.94
C PRO A 191 6.10 -3.24 16.86
N PRO A 192 5.70 -2.54 17.93
CA PRO A 192 4.42 -1.87 17.99
C PRO A 192 4.25 -0.79 16.91
N TRP A 193 5.33 -0.14 16.44
CA TRP A 193 5.29 0.85 15.35
C TRP A 193 5.17 0.24 13.93
N ARG A 194 5.18 -1.09 13.80
CA ARG A 194 5.08 -1.81 12.52
C ARG A 194 3.71 -2.44 12.26
N ASN A 195 2.78 -2.36 13.21
CA ASN A 195 1.41 -2.80 12.99
C ASN A 195 0.68 -1.87 11.99
N VAL A 196 -0.43 -2.36 11.43
CA VAL A 196 -1.21 -1.65 10.40
C VAL A 196 -1.62 -0.25 10.86
N ASN A 197 -2.15 -0.10 12.07
CA ASN A 197 -2.64 1.18 12.58
C ASN A 197 -1.51 2.21 12.72
N SER A 198 -0.37 1.76 13.25
CA SER A 198 0.82 2.60 13.39
C SER A 198 1.39 3.00 12.03
N VAL A 199 1.44 2.07 11.07
CA VAL A 199 1.93 2.38 9.72
C VAL A 199 0.98 3.33 8.98
N MET A 200 -0.33 3.07 9.05
CA MET A 200 -1.37 3.92 8.46
C MET A 200 -1.43 5.32 9.06
N SER A 201 -0.97 5.50 10.31
CA SER A 201 -0.95 6.81 10.97
C SER A 201 -0.14 7.86 10.18
N ARG A 202 0.82 7.43 9.34
CA ARG A 202 1.58 8.29 8.43
C ARG A 202 0.69 9.06 7.44
N TRP A 203 -0.44 8.48 7.05
CA TRP A 203 -1.40 9.07 6.10
C TRP A 203 -2.76 9.39 6.75
N ALA A 204 -2.81 9.53 8.08
CA ALA A 204 -4.06 9.71 8.82
C ALA A 204 -4.86 10.96 8.46
N SER A 205 -4.22 12.00 7.88
CA SER A 205 -4.93 13.20 7.41
C SER A 205 -5.85 12.93 6.20
N MET A 206 -5.62 11.85 5.46
CA MET A 206 -6.47 11.44 4.33
C MET A 206 -7.70 10.63 4.74
N GLY A 207 -7.56 9.78 5.76
CA GLY A 207 -8.67 8.96 6.27
C GLY A 207 -9.75 9.77 7.01
N ARG A 208 -9.47 11.05 7.35
CA ARG A 208 -10.42 11.96 8.00
C ARG A 208 -11.28 12.77 7.03
N THR A 209 -10.97 12.70 5.74
CA THR A 209 -11.60 13.51 4.68
C THR A 209 -12.46 12.70 3.70
N ALA A 210 -12.70 11.42 4.00
CA ALA A 210 -13.55 10.52 3.21
C ALA A 210 -14.91 10.32 3.89
#